data_AF-A0A0K1EML4-F1
#
_entry.id   AF-A0A0K1EML4-F1
#
_cell.length_a   1.000
_cell.length_b   1.000
_cell.length_c   1.000
_cell.angle_alpha   90.00
_cell.angle_beta   90.00
_cell.angle_gamma   90.00
#
_symmetry.space_group_name_H-M   'P 1'
#
loop_
_entity.id
_entity.type
_entity.pdbx_description
1 polymer ?
#
loop_
_entity_poly.entity_id
_entity_poly.type
_entity_poly.pdbx_seq_one_letter_code
_entity_poly.pdbx_strand_id
1 'polypeptide(L)'
;MREGILRSGWMRCGACNGVTRWPECQARCGGLEDRSDDARHRSDVVRREACDPSIDDTRQLASHGVVPPQRVRRAVRWLVALSAWIDSRRRPAEIQALSPDPSEASPDVSEKPTEADAPPSATWIPPGGAELTIAEQRIASGMIYVGAHLPPVAEPCDVEPALIDPRLPVEGGRAARLEETMTCWPAYRELSPQHRAEYLGWLARGRREPDIDIGYVFLFFYGLERRLLHDARHAPVGEVERAALEAEILALHECYARSASFRGYASGLLGAMWMGEETPVYARLPPPEEPRAGELPLLLRLGLGQLLRDGVPVPAAWALSWALGDPEGWPASLATVGRCPDALRERFHARYAETFGSGIVRRPEGRELIVHYRPASASFGGGLVLAAPGVPDVAPIREPVKRLRRLLERCMAELEPASLRPDLDR
;
A
#
# COMPACT_ATOMS: atom_id res chain seq x y z
N MET A 1 -7.01 -16.47 -46.21
CA MET A 1 -7.97 -15.38 -45.95
C MET A 1 -8.70 -15.73 -44.65
N ARG A 2 -8.52 -14.93 -43.58
CA ARG A 2 -9.56 -14.11 -42.91
C ARG A 2 -10.68 -14.98 -42.29
N GLU A 3 -11.07 -14.93 -41.02
CA GLU A 3 -11.13 -13.95 -39.92
C GLU A 3 -11.23 -14.78 -38.60
N GLY A 4 -10.87 -14.36 -37.38
CA GLY A 4 -10.92 -13.03 -36.77
C GLY A 4 -12.03 -12.99 -35.71
N ILE A 5 -11.80 -13.53 -34.50
CA ILE A 5 -12.68 -13.30 -33.34
C ILE A 5 -11.94 -12.37 -32.36
N LEU A 6 -12.34 -11.11 -32.38
CA LEU A 6 -11.90 -10.03 -31.50
C LEU A 6 -12.44 -10.26 -30.08
N ARG A 7 -11.53 -10.40 -29.11
CA ARG A 7 -11.83 -10.28 -27.67
C ARG A 7 -12.03 -8.80 -27.34
N SER A 8 -13.20 -8.46 -26.82
CA SER A 8 -13.58 -7.10 -26.45
C SER A 8 -12.96 -6.70 -25.10
N GLY A 9 -11.87 -5.93 -25.15
CA GLY A 9 -11.31 -5.22 -24.00
C GLY A 9 -12.01 -3.88 -23.79
N TRP A 10 -12.86 -3.79 -22.77
CA TRP A 10 -13.48 -2.55 -22.32
C TRP A 10 -13.36 -2.46 -20.79
N MET A 11 -12.77 -1.37 -20.29
CA MET A 11 -12.81 -0.99 -18.87
C MET A 11 -13.03 0.53 -18.76
N ARG A 12 -13.70 0.97 -17.70
CA ARG A 12 -13.95 2.39 -17.41
C ARG A 12 -12.69 3.04 -16.83
N CYS A 13 -12.21 4.11 -17.47
CA CYS A 13 -11.16 4.99 -16.96
C CYS A 13 -11.82 6.11 -16.12
N GLY A 14 -11.37 6.32 -14.88
CA GLY A 14 -11.90 7.36 -13.98
C GLY A 14 -11.52 8.80 -14.36
N ALA A 15 -10.61 9.00 -15.31
CA ALA A 15 -10.14 10.31 -15.75
C ALA A 15 -10.87 10.83 -17.01
N CYS A 16 -11.68 10.00 -17.66
CA CYS A 16 -12.49 10.36 -18.84
C CYS A 16 -13.90 9.81 -18.62
N ASN A 17 -14.92 10.67 -18.57
CA ASN A 17 -16.32 10.24 -18.46
C ASN A 17 -16.83 9.58 -19.75
N GLY A 18 -16.29 8.40 -20.11
CA GLY A 18 -16.65 7.62 -21.30
C GLY A 18 -15.81 6.35 -21.46
N VAL A 19 -16.30 5.39 -22.26
CA VAL A 19 -15.64 4.11 -22.53
C VAL A 19 -14.79 4.24 -23.82
N THR A 20 -13.47 4.01 -23.73
CA THR A 20 -12.54 4.12 -24.88
C THR A 20 -11.48 3.00 -24.85
N ARG A 21 -10.91 2.67 -26.03
CA ARG A 21 -9.86 1.64 -26.17
C ARG A 21 -8.49 2.16 -25.72
N TRP A 22 -7.69 1.29 -25.11
CA TRP A 22 -6.42 1.60 -24.42
C TRP A 22 -5.40 2.45 -25.24
N PRO A 23 -5.20 2.25 -26.56
CA PRO A 23 -4.23 3.06 -27.32
C PRO A 23 -4.63 4.53 -27.47
N GLU A 24 -5.93 4.87 -27.42
CA GLU A 24 -6.42 6.24 -27.59
C GLU A 24 -6.33 7.07 -26.30
N CYS A 25 -6.28 6.41 -25.13
CA CYS A 25 -6.13 7.11 -23.86
C CYS A 25 -4.71 7.69 -23.69
N GLN A 26 -3.71 7.03 -24.27
CA GLN A 26 -2.30 7.44 -24.23
C GLN A 26 -2.04 8.73 -25.03
N ALA A 27 -2.69 8.88 -26.19
CA ALA A 27 -2.55 10.07 -27.03
C ALA A 27 -3.19 11.32 -26.43
N ARG A 28 -4.25 11.16 -25.61
CA ARG A 28 -4.96 12.27 -24.96
C ARG A 28 -4.28 12.80 -23.70
N CYS A 29 -3.53 11.96 -22.98
CA CYS A 29 -2.86 12.34 -21.75
C CYS A 29 -1.41 12.82 -21.96
N GLY A 30 -0.82 12.62 -23.14
CA GLY A 30 0.58 12.96 -23.45
C GLY A 30 0.79 14.25 -24.25
N GLY A 31 -0.22 15.10 -24.42
CA GLY A 31 -0.19 16.23 -25.36
C GLY A 31 -0.62 17.58 -24.80
N LEU A 32 -0.23 17.91 -23.57
CA LEU A 32 -0.43 19.25 -22.98
C LEU A 32 0.87 19.77 -22.36
N GLU A 33 1.93 19.74 -23.15
CA GLU A 33 3.04 20.68 -23.03
C GLU A 33 2.96 21.63 -24.22
N ASP A 34 3.15 22.91 -23.93
CA ASP A 34 3.30 24.03 -24.87
C ASP A 34 2.01 24.80 -25.27
N ARG A 35 1.70 25.85 -24.49
CA ARG A 35 1.31 27.20 -24.95
C ARG A 35 1.13 28.16 -23.78
N SER A 36 2.17 28.98 -23.57
CA SER A 36 2.12 30.26 -22.85
C SER A 36 1.63 31.37 -23.78
N ASP A 37 0.71 32.23 -23.33
CA ASP A 37 0.94 33.66 -23.12
C ASP A 37 -0.35 34.53 -23.06
N ASP A 38 -0.21 35.58 -22.25
CA ASP A 38 -0.94 36.85 -22.17
C ASP A 38 -2.38 36.91 -21.61
N ALA A 39 -2.52 37.51 -20.42
CA ALA A 39 -3.19 38.82 -20.27
C ALA A 39 -3.06 39.39 -18.84
N ARG A 40 -2.60 40.65 -18.76
CA ARG A 40 -2.46 41.49 -17.56
C ARG A 40 -3.73 42.29 -17.30
N HIS A 41 -4.06 42.55 -16.02
CA HIS A 41 -4.41 43.87 -15.44
C HIS A 41 -4.73 43.71 -13.92
N ARG A 42 -3.97 44.35 -13.02
CA ARG A 42 -4.30 45.56 -12.20
C ARG A 42 -5.55 45.37 -11.32
N SER A 43 -5.55 45.58 -9.99
CA SER A 43 -5.06 46.76 -9.25
C SER A 43 -5.14 46.60 -7.71
N ASP A 44 -4.18 47.23 -7.00
CA ASP A 44 -4.29 48.12 -5.81
C ASP A 44 -5.09 47.71 -4.54
N VAL A 45 -4.76 48.03 -3.27
CA VAL A 45 -3.65 48.58 -2.47
C VAL A 45 -4.20 48.72 -1.01
N VAL A 46 -3.31 48.75 0.01
CA VAL A 46 -3.44 49.34 1.40
C VAL A 46 -3.52 48.42 2.66
N ARG A 47 -2.36 48.37 3.36
CA ARG A 47 -1.99 48.59 4.81
C ARG A 47 -2.62 47.77 5.97
N ARG A 48 -1.77 47.13 6.80
CA ARG A 48 -1.22 47.48 8.17
C ARG A 48 -2.27 47.33 9.29
N GLU A 49 -2.06 46.85 10.53
CA GLU A 49 -0.97 46.78 11.55
C GLU A 49 -1.44 45.69 12.57
N ALA A 50 -0.61 44.75 13.06
CA ALA A 50 0.25 44.80 14.26
C ALA A 50 -0.44 44.67 15.66
N CYS A 51 0.17 43.79 16.47
CA CYS A 51 0.23 43.69 17.95
C CYS A 51 -0.81 42.86 18.75
N ASP A 52 -0.31 41.71 19.22
CA ASP A 52 -0.49 41.09 20.55
C ASP A 52 0.15 42.01 21.65
N PRO A 53 -0.01 41.84 22.99
CA PRO A 53 0.38 40.60 23.68
C PRO A 53 -0.32 40.22 25.02
N SER A 54 -0.10 38.96 25.43
CA SER A 54 0.47 38.57 26.75
C SER A 54 -0.42 37.87 27.82
N ILE A 55 0.25 36.90 28.48
CA ILE A 55 0.18 36.49 29.91
C ILE A 55 -0.96 35.53 30.31
N ASP A 56 -0.79 34.49 31.14
CA ASP A 56 0.35 33.76 31.73
C ASP A 56 -0.24 32.58 32.57
N ASP A 57 0.60 31.59 32.84
CA ASP A 57 0.71 30.81 34.09
C ASP A 57 -0.40 29.86 34.62
N THR A 58 -0.08 28.55 34.75
CA THR A 58 0.17 27.82 36.03
C THR A 58 -0.08 26.29 35.99
N ARG A 59 0.94 25.52 36.42
CA ARG A 59 0.99 24.41 37.43
C ARG A 59 -0.18 23.39 37.50
N GLN A 60 -0.07 22.09 37.82
CA GLN A 60 0.92 21.23 38.50
C GLN A 60 0.42 19.76 38.51
N LEU A 61 1.36 18.81 38.56
CA LEU A 61 1.38 17.54 39.34
C LEU A 61 0.34 16.40 39.12
N ALA A 62 0.89 15.29 38.59
CA ALA A 62 0.91 13.92 39.12
C ALA A 62 -0.22 13.40 40.04
N SER A 63 -0.74 12.19 39.73
CA SER A 63 -0.36 10.93 40.41
C SER A 63 -1.41 9.79 40.30
N HIS A 64 -0.91 8.55 40.31
CA HIS A 64 -1.54 7.24 40.65
C HIS A 64 -2.87 6.83 39.95
N GLY A 65 -3.03 5.71 39.24
CA GLY A 65 -2.36 4.41 39.34
C GLY A 65 -3.16 3.42 40.17
N VAL A 66 -4.29 2.89 39.65
CA VAL A 66 -4.88 1.56 40.00
C VAL A 66 -5.81 1.10 38.86
N VAL A 67 -5.50 -0.01 38.18
CA VAL A 67 -6.41 -0.71 37.26
C VAL A 67 -6.68 -2.11 37.85
N PRO A 68 -7.93 -2.48 38.18
CA PRO A 68 -8.23 -3.82 38.67
C PRO A 68 -8.39 -4.84 37.51
N PRO A 69 -8.14 -6.13 37.77
CA PRO A 69 -7.82 -7.10 36.73
C PRO A 69 -9.01 -7.99 36.41
N GLN A 70 -9.78 -7.71 35.34
CA GLN A 70 -10.70 -8.69 34.76
C GLN A 70 -10.88 -8.46 33.26
N ARG A 71 -10.18 -9.23 32.42
CA ARG A 71 -10.55 -9.53 31.03
C ARG A 71 -9.69 -10.66 30.44
N VAL A 72 -9.62 -11.77 31.17
CA VAL A 72 -9.31 -13.05 30.53
C VAL A 72 -10.58 -13.50 29.79
N ARG A 73 -10.43 -13.85 28.51
CA ARG A 73 -11.44 -14.32 27.54
C ARG A 73 -12.10 -13.24 26.68
N ARG A 74 -11.44 -12.86 25.57
CA ARG A 74 -12.10 -12.49 24.29
C ARG A 74 -11.10 -12.36 23.13
N ALA A 75 -10.42 -13.45 22.80
CA ALA A 75 -9.60 -13.55 21.58
C ALA A 75 -10.27 -14.34 20.43
N VAL A 76 -11.53 -14.79 20.55
CA VAL A 76 -12.16 -15.70 19.55
C VAL A 76 -13.62 -15.34 19.22
N ARG A 77 -13.95 -14.05 19.00
CA ARG A 77 -15.32 -13.65 18.57
C ARG A 77 -15.36 -12.70 17.36
N TRP A 78 -14.33 -12.71 16.52
CA TRP A 78 -14.22 -11.81 15.36
C TRP A 78 -14.89 -12.30 14.05
N LEU A 79 -15.58 -13.46 14.03
CA LEU A 79 -16.02 -14.08 12.77
C LEU A 79 -17.53 -14.31 12.55
N VAL A 80 -18.42 -14.01 13.51
CA VAL A 80 -19.87 -14.28 13.32
C VAL A 80 -20.72 -13.03 13.07
N ALA A 81 -20.28 -11.84 13.52
CA ALA A 81 -21.09 -10.63 13.41
C ALA A 81 -21.06 -9.99 12.00
N LEU A 82 -19.99 -10.20 11.23
CA LEU A 82 -19.82 -9.59 9.90
C LEU A 82 -20.61 -10.35 8.81
N SER A 83 -20.71 -11.68 8.92
CA SER A 83 -21.50 -12.51 8.03
C SER A 83 -23.00 -12.22 8.16
N ALA A 84 -23.51 -12.06 9.39
CA ALA A 84 -24.92 -11.70 9.63
C ALA A 84 -25.29 -10.28 9.14
N TRP A 85 -24.35 -9.34 9.14
CA TRP A 85 -24.56 -7.97 8.64
C TRP A 85 -24.52 -7.88 7.11
N ILE A 86 -23.70 -8.71 6.45
CA ILE A 86 -23.63 -8.78 4.98
C ILE A 86 -24.86 -9.49 4.40
N ASP A 87 -25.37 -10.54 5.06
CA ASP A 87 -26.55 -11.28 4.60
C ASP A 87 -27.84 -10.44 4.69
N SER A 88 -27.96 -9.55 5.69
CA SER A 88 -29.15 -8.73 5.88
C SER A 88 -29.35 -7.62 4.83
N ARG A 89 -28.42 -7.46 3.86
CA ARG A 89 -28.50 -6.46 2.78
C ARG A 89 -28.62 -7.04 1.37
N ARG A 90 -28.64 -8.37 1.21
CA ARG A 90 -28.93 -8.99 -0.09
C ARG A 90 -30.44 -9.16 -0.25
N ARG A 91 -31.09 -8.24 -0.97
CA ARG A 91 -32.36 -8.54 -1.64
C ARG A 91 -32.04 -9.34 -2.90
N PRO A 92 -32.59 -10.55 -3.12
CA PRO A 92 -32.45 -11.21 -4.40
C PRO A 92 -33.31 -10.49 -5.45
N ALA A 93 -32.70 -10.09 -6.56
CA ALA A 93 -33.43 -9.74 -7.78
C ALA A 93 -33.84 -11.06 -8.45
N GLU A 94 -35.15 -11.27 -8.52
CA GLU A 94 -35.81 -12.41 -9.14
C GLU A 94 -35.69 -12.27 -10.67
N ILE A 95 -34.96 -13.19 -11.31
CA ILE A 95 -34.94 -13.34 -12.77
C ILE A 95 -35.48 -14.74 -13.07
N GLN A 96 -36.69 -14.80 -13.61
CA GLN A 96 -37.31 -16.01 -14.14
C GLN A 96 -36.49 -16.53 -15.34
N ALA A 97 -35.95 -17.73 -15.19
CA ALA A 97 -35.39 -18.50 -16.30
C ALA A 97 -36.52 -19.31 -16.96
N LEU A 98 -36.69 -19.14 -18.27
CA LEU A 98 -37.51 -19.98 -19.12
C LEU A 98 -36.75 -21.28 -19.42
N SER A 99 -37.34 -22.42 -19.07
CA SER A 99 -36.87 -23.76 -19.42
C SER A 99 -37.09 -24.07 -20.90
N PRO A 100 -36.20 -24.86 -21.52
CA PRO A 100 -36.60 -25.79 -22.57
C PRO A 100 -36.55 -27.25 -22.08
N ASP A 101 -37.54 -28.03 -22.51
CA ASP A 101 -37.79 -29.45 -22.21
C ASP A 101 -36.83 -30.40 -22.97
N PRO A 102 -36.77 -31.70 -22.58
CA PRO A 102 -35.67 -32.62 -22.86
C PRO A 102 -35.88 -33.44 -24.15
N SER A 103 -34.80 -33.87 -24.79
CA SER A 103 -34.86 -34.99 -25.73
C SER A 103 -33.57 -35.81 -25.77
N GLU A 104 -33.77 -37.06 -25.35
CA GLU A 104 -33.15 -38.32 -25.78
C GLU A 104 -31.67 -38.66 -25.47
N ALA A 105 -31.56 -39.85 -24.90
CA ALA A 105 -30.39 -40.50 -24.36
C ALA A 105 -29.72 -41.45 -25.37
N SER A 106 -28.42 -41.68 -25.23
CA SER A 106 -27.81 -43.01 -25.03
C SER A 106 -26.29 -42.93 -24.89
N PRO A 107 -25.65 -43.96 -24.30
CA PRO A 107 -24.50 -43.82 -23.42
C PRO A 107 -23.18 -44.11 -24.13
N ASP A 108 -22.09 -43.50 -23.66
CA ASP A 108 -20.79 -44.14 -23.79
C ASP A 108 -19.94 -43.93 -22.54
N VAL A 109 -19.13 -44.95 -22.28
CA VAL A 109 -18.64 -45.42 -21.00
C VAL A 109 -17.56 -44.53 -20.42
N SER A 110 -17.66 -44.37 -19.10
CA SER A 110 -16.73 -43.70 -18.21
C SER A 110 -15.38 -44.44 -18.15
N GLU A 111 -14.30 -43.76 -18.51
CA GLU A 111 -13.00 -43.98 -17.87
C GLU A 111 -12.54 -42.64 -17.27
N LYS A 112 -12.70 -42.54 -15.96
CA LYS A 112 -12.25 -41.44 -15.11
C LYS A 112 -10.74 -41.61 -14.92
N PRO A 113 -9.87 -40.67 -15.33
CA PRO A 113 -8.45 -40.77 -15.01
C PRO A 113 -8.25 -40.67 -13.50
N THR A 114 -7.56 -41.68 -12.99
CA THR A 114 -7.17 -41.92 -11.61
C THR A 114 -6.53 -40.69 -10.96
N GLU A 115 -7.03 -40.36 -9.78
CA GLU A 115 -6.58 -39.32 -8.85
C GLU A 115 -5.25 -39.73 -8.18
N ALA A 116 -4.16 -39.81 -8.97
CA ALA A 116 -2.85 -40.26 -8.47
C ALA A 116 -1.63 -39.41 -8.91
N ASP A 117 -1.79 -38.36 -9.72
CA ASP A 117 -0.66 -37.52 -10.16
C ASP A 117 -0.98 -36.02 -10.02
N ALA A 118 -1.42 -35.58 -8.83
CA ALA A 118 -1.38 -34.16 -8.52
C ALA A 118 0.09 -33.75 -8.34
N PRO A 119 0.59 -32.74 -9.09
CA PRO A 119 1.93 -32.21 -8.85
C PRO A 119 2.06 -31.79 -7.38
N PRO A 120 3.25 -31.92 -6.74
CA PRO A 120 3.40 -31.57 -5.33
C PRO A 120 2.92 -30.13 -5.08
N SER A 121 1.97 -30.00 -4.17
CA SER A 121 1.43 -28.70 -3.73
C SER A 121 2.57 -27.82 -3.22
N ALA A 122 2.51 -26.54 -3.54
CA ALA A 122 3.57 -25.61 -3.17
C ALA A 122 3.78 -25.54 -1.65
N THR A 123 5.04 -25.39 -1.26
CA THR A 123 5.46 -25.27 0.13
C THR A 123 5.95 -23.86 0.40
N TRP A 124 5.47 -23.26 1.48
CA TRP A 124 6.04 -22.02 2.03
C TRP A 124 7.36 -22.32 2.74
N ILE A 125 8.41 -21.60 2.35
CA ILE A 125 9.72 -21.70 2.95
C ILE A 125 9.85 -20.54 3.94
N PRO A 126 9.82 -20.80 5.25
CA PRO A 126 9.80 -19.73 6.25
C PRO A 126 11.15 -18.98 6.30
N PRO A 127 11.19 -17.80 6.95
CA PRO A 127 12.45 -17.13 7.29
C PRO A 127 13.39 -18.07 8.05
N GLY A 128 14.65 -18.15 7.61
CA GLY A 128 15.63 -19.07 8.21
C GLY A 128 15.32 -20.56 7.98
N GLY A 129 14.44 -20.88 7.02
CA GLY A 129 14.20 -22.25 6.57
C GLY A 129 15.43 -22.90 5.94
N ALA A 130 15.29 -24.18 5.56
CA ALA A 130 16.37 -24.91 4.92
C ALA A 130 16.84 -24.21 3.64
N GLU A 131 18.16 -24.19 3.40
CA GLU A 131 18.73 -23.71 2.15
C GLU A 131 18.17 -24.52 0.99
N LEU A 132 17.74 -23.81 -0.06
CA LEU A 132 17.22 -24.41 -1.28
C LEU A 132 18.19 -24.15 -2.42
N THR A 133 18.38 -25.16 -3.27
CA THR A 133 19.08 -24.99 -4.54
C THR A 133 18.08 -25.11 -5.68
N ILE A 134 17.89 -24.03 -6.44
CA ILE A 134 17.01 -23.98 -7.62
C ILE A 134 17.87 -23.54 -8.80
N ALA A 135 18.00 -24.38 -9.83
CA ALA A 135 18.82 -24.10 -11.01
C ALA A 135 20.22 -23.54 -10.66
N GLU A 136 20.92 -24.25 -9.76
CA GLU A 136 22.27 -23.90 -9.26
C GLU A 136 22.36 -22.64 -8.38
N GLN A 137 21.25 -21.91 -8.18
CA GLN A 137 21.17 -20.78 -7.25
C GLN A 137 20.86 -21.27 -5.83
N ARG A 138 21.72 -20.92 -4.86
CA ARG A 138 21.51 -21.24 -3.44
C ARG A 138 20.76 -20.10 -2.76
N ILE A 139 19.57 -20.40 -2.25
CA ILE A 139 18.68 -19.44 -1.61
C ILE A 139 18.51 -19.85 -0.14
N ALA A 140 19.15 -19.10 0.75
CA ALA A 140 19.13 -19.34 2.20
C ALA A 140 18.14 -18.42 2.95
N SER A 141 17.63 -17.38 2.31
CA SER A 141 16.84 -16.33 2.95
C SER A 141 15.37 -16.69 3.15
N GLY A 142 14.86 -17.71 2.47
CA GLY A 142 13.46 -18.14 2.54
C GLY A 142 12.47 -17.04 2.17
N MET A 143 11.30 -17.08 2.80
CA MET A 143 10.13 -16.21 2.57
C MET A 143 9.55 -16.34 1.15
N ILE A 144 9.53 -17.55 0.60
CA ILE A 144 9.13 -17.84 -0.78
C ILE A 144 8.24 -19.08 -0.83
N TYR A 145 7.38 -19.15 -1.86
CA TYR A 145 6.61 -20.34 -2.18
C TYR A 145 7.31 -21.11 -3.30
N VAL A 146 7.56 -22.40 -3.08
CA VAL A 146 8.21 -23.27 -4.06
C VAL A 146 7.39 -24.52 -4.29
N GLY A 147 7.15 -24.89 -5.54
CA GLY A 147 6.49 -26.14 -5.89
C GLY A 147 5.81 -26.10 -7.25
N ALA A 148 5.04 -27.13 -7.55
CA ALA A 148 4.51 -27.33 -8.90
C ALA A 148 3.15 -26.65 -9.14
N HIS A 149 2.38 -26.40 -8.08
CA HIS A 149 1.11 -25.67 -8.17
C HIS A 149 0.74 -25.01 -6.83
N LEU A 150 0.17 -23.81 -6.92
CA LEU A 150 -0.38 -23.04 -5.81
C LEU A 150 -1.61 -22.29 -6.34
N PRO A 151 -2.82 -22.60 -5.85
CA PRO A 151 -4.01 -21.88 -6.29
C PRO A 151 -3.90 -20.40 -5.91
N PRO A 152 -4.41 -19.51 -6.76
CA PRO A 152 -4.50 -18.08 -6.45
C PRO A 152 -5.41 -17.87 -5.23
N VAL A 153 -5.27 -16.72 -4.57
CA VAL A 153 -6.19 -16.26 -3.52
C VAL A 153 -7.62 -16.09 -4.05
N ALA A 154 -7.79 -15.55 -5.25
CA ALA A 154 -9.05 -15.34 -5.94
C ALA A 154 -8.88 -15.33 -7.47
N GLU A 155 -9.97 -15.54 -8.20
CA GLU A 155 -10.06 -15.34 -9.65
C GLU A 155 -9.76 -13.87 -10.04
N PRO A 156 -9.27 -13.58 -11.27
CA PRO A 156 -9.15 -14.45 -12.44
C PRO A 156 -7.77 -15.06 -12.65
N CYS A 157 -6.85 -14.95 -11.69
CA CYS A 157 -5.56 -15.62 -11.81
C CYS A 157 -5.78 -17.14 -11.83
N ASP A 158 -4.96 -17.89 -12.56
CA ASP A 158 -5.03 -19.37 -12.56
C ASP A 158 -4.07 -19.99 -11.53
N VAL A 159 -2.95 -19.32 -11.29
CA VAL A 159 -1.86 -19.76 -10.40
C VAL A 159 -1.34 -18.54 -9.66
N GLU A 160 -0.96 -18.71 -8.40
CA GLU A 160 -0.33 -17.65 -7.61
C GLU A 160 0.91 -17.08 -8.34
N PRO A 161 0.94 -15.77 -8.64
CA PRO A 161 2.07 -15.11 -9.28
C PRO A 161 3.42 -15.34 -8.57
N ALA A 162 3.41 -15.38 -7.23
CA ALA A 162 4.60 -15.56 -6.40
C ALA A 162 5.19 -16.98 -6.40
N LEU A 163 4.53 -17.97 -7.02
CA LEU A 163 4.97 -19.35 -6.98
C LEU A 163 6.22 -19.57 -7.83
N ILE A 164 7.31 -19.99 -7.19
CA ILE A 164 8.52 -20.47 -7.87
C ILE A 164 8.32 -21.94 -8.24
N ASP A 165 8.12 -22.22 -9.52
CA ASP A 165 8.08 -23.58 -10.06
C ASP A 165 9.48 -24.02 -10.52
N PRO A 166 10.17 -24.92 -9.79
CA PRO A 166 11.53 -25.32 -10.10
C PRO A 166 11.65 -26.15 -11.39
N ARG A 167 10.55 -26.58 -12.00
CA ARG A 167 10.53 -27.33 -13.27
C ARG A 167 10.66 -26.42 -14.48
N LEU A 168 10.43 -25.11 -14.30
CA LEU A 168 10.50 -24.15 -15.39
C LEU A 168 11.96 -23.87 -15.78
N PRO A 169 12.26 -23.73 -17.09
CA PRO A 169 13.63 -23.54 -17.54
C PRO A 169 14.22 -22.22 -17.02
N VAL A 170 15.46 -22.30 -16.55
CA VAL A 170 16.28 -21.18 -16.08
C VAL A 170 17.53 -21.15 -16.92
N GLU A 171 17.94 -19.98 -17.41
CA GLU A 171 19.15 -19.89 -18.22
C GLU A 171 20.39 -20.15 -17.37
N GLY A 172 21.29 -21.01 -17.87
CA GLY A 172 22.55 -21.37 -17.23
C GLY A 172 23.68 -20.41 -17.65
N GLY A 173 24.58 -20.11 -16.71
CA GLY A 173 25.74 -19.25 -16.94
C GLY A 173 25.52 -17.77 -16.63
N ARG A 174 26.56 -16.95 -16.80
CA ARG A 174 26.51 -15.51 -16.51
C ARG A 174 25.78 -14.79 -17.65
N ALA A 175 24.50 -14.52 -17.45
CA ALA A 175 23.66 -13.84 -18.43
C ALA A 175 24.31 -12.52 -18.89
N ALA A 176 24.23 -12.25 -20.20
CA ALA A 176 24.47 -10.91 -20.71
C ALA A 176 23.47 -9.93 -20.05
N ARG A 177 23.84 -8.65 -19.93
CA ARG A 177 22.92 -7.62 -19.40
C ARG A 177 21.56 -7.77 -20.08
N LEU A 178 20.50 -7.89 -19.27
CA LEU A 178 19.13 -7.90 -19.76
C LEU A 178 18.84 -6.55 -20.42
N GLU A 179 18.70 -6.53 -21.74
CA GLU A 179 18.37 -5.32 -22.51
C GLU A 179 16.87 -4.99 -22.44
N GLU A 180 16.03 -5.99 -22.12
CA GLU A 180 14.58 -5.84 -21.99
C GLU A 180 14.17 -5.63 -20.52
N THR A 181 13.53 -4.49 -20.24
CA THR A 181 12.88 -4.22 -18.95
C THR A 181 11.60 -5.02 -18.85
N MET A 182 11.29 -5.54 -17.65
CA MET A 182 10.07 -6.30 -17.44
C MET A 182 8.85 -5.43 -17.71
N THR A 183 7.96 -5.87 -18.61
CA THR A 183 6.69 -5.19 -18.86
C THR A 183 5.59 -5.75 -17.95
N CYS A 184 4.96 -4.84 -17.19
CA CYS A 184 3.82 -5.02 -16.29
C CYS A 184 3.76 -6.31 -15.43
N TRP A 185 4.26 -6.22 -14.18
CA TRP A 185 3.80 -7.02 -13.02
C TRP A 185 3.61 -8.54 -13.25
N PRO A 186 4.64 -9.27 -13.73
CA PRO A 186 4.46 -10.63 -14.22
C PRO A 186 4.37 -11.67 -13.10
N ALA A 187 3.75 -12.81 -13.40
CA ALA A 187 3.89 -14.02 -12.60
C ALA A 187 5.23 -14.72 -12.88
N TYR A 188 5.80 -15.42 -11.89
CA TYR A 188 7.06 -16.18 -12.08
C TYR A 188 7.01 -17.14 -13.30
N ARG A 189 5.85 -17.77 -13.51
CA ARG A 189 5.61 -18.67 -14.66
C ARG A 189 5.73 -17.99 -16.02
N GLU A 190 5.47 -16.68 -16.10
CA GLU A 190 5.48 -15.89 -17.34
C GLU A 190 6.88 -15.34 -17.66
N LEU A 191 7.81 -15.38 -16.70
CA LEU A 191 9.19 -14.94 -16.92
C LEU A 191 9.89 -15.80 -17.96
N SER A 192 10.73 -15.16 -18.80
CA SER A 192 11.68 -15.88 -19.64
C SER A 192 12.73 -16.61 -18.78
N PRO A 193 13.42 -17.63 -19.32
CA PRO A 193 14.52 -18.30 -18.61
C PRO A 193 15.59 -17.32 -18.09
N GLN A 194 15.88 -16.25 -18.83
CA GLN A 194 16.77 -15.16 -18.43
C GLN A 194 16.26 -14.45 -17.16
N HIS A 195 15.01 -13.99 -17.17
CA HIS A 195 14.42 -13.27 -16.04
C HIS A 195 14.28 -14.16 -14.81
N ARG A 196 14.01 -15.47 -14.98
CA ARG A 196 14.03 -16.42 -13.85
C ARG A 196 15.43 -16.56 -13.26
N ALA A 197 16.47 -16.61 -14.08
CA ALA A 197 17.86 -16.69 -13.59
C ALA A 197 18.24 -15.43 -12.78
N GLU A 198 17.92 -14.24 -13.30
CA GLU A 198 18.19 -12.99 -12.58
C GLU A 198 17.39 -12.87 -11.28
N TYR A 199 16.10 -13.24 -11.31
CA TYR A 199 15.26 -13.24 -10.10
C TYR A 199 15.80 -14.19 -9.02
N LEU A 200 16.11 -15.44 -9.39
CA LEU A 200 16.68 -16.42 -8.45
C LEU A 200 18.07 -15.98 -7.96
N GLY A 201 18.89 -15.38 -8.83
CA GLY A 201 20.18 -14.82 -8.46
C GLY A 201 20.06 -13.64 -7.50
N TRP A 202 19.07 -12.76 -7.67
CA TRP A 202 18.77 -11.66 -6.74
C TRP A 202 18.29 -12.18 -5.38
N LEU A 203 17.45 -13.22 -5.35
CA LEU A 203 17.06 -13.91 -4.13
C LEU A 203 18.27 -14.50 -3.39
N ALA A 204 19.17 -15.17 -4.12
CA ALA A 204 20.40 -15.76 -3.60
C ALA A 204 21.39 -14.71 -3.06
N ARG A 205 21.45 -13.53 -3.70
CA ARG A 205 22.28 -12.39 -3.28
C ARG A 205 21.69 -11.56 -2.14
N GLY A 206 20.56 -11.99 -1.56
CA GLY A 206 20.00 -11.40 -0.35
C GLY A 206 19.05 -10.22 -0.57
N ARG A 207 18.59 -9.98 -1.80
CA ARG A 207 17.52 -9.02 -2.11
C ARG A 207 17.82 -7.54 -1.78
N ARG A 208 19.07 -7.11 -1.87
CA ARG A 208 19.52 -5.74 -1.51
C ARG A 208 20.28 -5.05 -2.64
N GLU A 209 19.68 -5.02 -3.82
CA GLU A 209 20.28 -4.40 -5.01
C GLU A 209 19.41 -3.24 -5.49
N PRO A 210 19.75 -1.97 -5.18
CA PRO A 210 18.89 -0.82 -5.42
C PRO A 210 18.54 -0.56 -6.89
N ASP A 211 19.43 -0.98 -7.80
CA ASP A 211 19.30 -0.73 -9.25
C ASP A 211 18.69 -1.90 -10.02
N ILE A 212 18.24 -2.96 -9.32
CA ILE A 212 17.56 -4.08 -9.98
C ILE A 212 16.19 -3.64 -10.52
N ASP A 213 15.71 -4.32 -11.57
CA ASP A 213 14.35 -4.12 -12.05
C ASP A 213 13.34 -4.35 -10.91
N ILE A 214 12.54 -3.32 -10.63
CA ILE A 214 11.57 -3.32 -9.54
C ILE A 214 10.53 -4.44 -9.67
N GLY A 215 10.31 -4.96 -10.89
CA GLY A 215 9.43 -6.09 -11.14
C GLY A 215 9.79 -7.34 -10.32
N TYR A 216 11.08 -7.61 -10.12
CA TYR A 216 11.55 -8.71 -9.27
C TYR A 216 11.21 -8.51 -7.80
N VAL A 217 11.35 -7.28 -7.32
CA VAL A 217 11.03 -6.93 -5.92
C VAL A 217 9.53 -7.14 -5.68
N PHE A 218 8.69 -6.75 -6.63
CA PHE A 218 7.26 -6.98 -6.53
C PHE A 218 6.86 -8.44 -6.62
N LEU A 219 7.49 -9.22 -7.49
CA LEU A 219 7.26 -10.65 -7.57
C LEU A 219 7.51 -11.36 -6.23
N PHE A 220 8.58 -10.99 -5.53
CA PHE A 220 8.84 -11.47 -4.17
C PHE A 220 7.82 -10.94 -3.16
N PHE A 221 7.49 -9.65 -3.24
CA PHE A 221 6.53 -9.00 -2.36
C PHE A 221 5.14 -9.64 -2.41
N TYR A 222 4.71 -10.17 -3.55
CA TYR A 222 3.45 -10.92 -3.69
C TYR A 222 3.37 -12.10 -2.73
N GLY A 223 4.48 -12.82 -2.50
CA GLY A 223 4.55 -13.91 -1.55
C GLY A 223 4.37 -13.44 -0.10
N LEU A 224 4.97 -12.30 0.24
CA LEU A 224 4.80 -11.69 1.57
C LEU A 224 3.34 -11.28 1.81
N GLU A 225 2.70 -10.65 0.81
CA GLU A 225 1.28 -10.29 0.89
C GLU A 225 0.39 -11.51 1.06
N ARG A 226 0.60 -12.57 0.27
CA ARG A 226 -0.15 -13.82 0.40
C ARG A 226 0.00 -14.40 1.81
N ARG A 227 1.23 -14.51 2.32
CA ARG A 227 1.50 -15.10 3.63
C ARG A 227 0.81 -14.34 4.75
N LEU A 228 0.91 -13.00 4.74
CA LEU A 228 0.39 -12.13 5.80
C LEU A 228 -1.12 -11.91 5.71
N LEU A 229 -1.71 -11.89 4.52
CA LEU A 229 -3.10 -11.48 4.32
C LEU A 229 -4.06 -12.64 4.01
N HIS A 230 -3.58 -13.67 3.32
CA HIS A 230 -4.40 -14.84 2.96
C HIS A 230 -4.12 -16.02 3.89
N ASP A 231 -2.88 -16.52 3.92
CA ASP A 231 -2.54 -17.73 4.68
C ASP A 231 -2.76 -17.54 6.18
N ALA A 232 -2.45 -16.34 6.71
CA ALA A 232 -2.68 -15.97 8.11
C ALA A 232 -4.14 -16.15 8.57
N ARG A 233 -5.12 -16.15 7.65
CA ARG A 233 -6.54 -16.37 7.94
C ARG A 233 -6.87 -17.85 8.18
N HIS A 234 -6.03 -18.75 7.66
CA HIS A 234 -6.19 -20.20 7.75
C HIS A 234 -5.24 -20.82 8.77
N ALA A 235 -4.00 -20.32 8.82
CA ALA A 235 -2.97 -20.74 9.75
C ALA A 235 -2.23 -19.50 10.28
N PRO A 236 -2.37 -19.19 11.59
CA PRO A 236 -1.74 -18.01 12.17
C PRO A 236 -0.23 -17.97 11.91
N VAL A 237 0.27 -16.79 11.50
CA VAL A 237 1.70 -16.52 11.39
C VAL A 237 2.25 -16.32 12.80
N GLY A 238 3.21 -17.15 13.21
CA GLY A 238 3.84 -17.05 14.52
C GLY A 238 4.57 -15.72 14.72
N GLU A 239 4.77 -15.30 15.97
CA GLU A 239 5.37 -14.00 16.31
C GLU A 239 6.77 -13.81 15.70
N VAL A 240 7.62 -14.85 15.78
CA VAL A 240 8.99 -14.83 15.21
C VAL A 240 8.95 -14.66 13.69
N GLU A 241 8.07 -15.41 13.01
CA GLU A 241 7.92 -15.31 11.55
C GLU A 241 7.38 -13.93 11.16
N ARG A 242 6.37 -13.44 11.87
CA ARG A 242 5.79 -12.12 11.64
C ARG A 242 6.82 -11.01 11.80
N ALA A 243 7.62 -11.04 12.86
CA ALA A 243 8.68 -10.05 13.08
C ALA A 243 9.74 -10.10 11.97
N ALA A 244 10.09 -11.29 11.48
CA ALA A 244 11.02 -11.43 10.36
C ALA A 244 10.43 -10.90 9.04
N LEU A 245 9.14 -11.13 8.78
CA LEU A 245 8.43 -10.58 7.62
C LEU A 245 8.33 -9.04 7.69
N GLU A 246 8.02 -8.49 8.86
CA GLU A 246 8.02 -7.03 9.10
C GLU A 246 9.39 -6.43 8.80
N ALA A 247 10.46 -7.03 9.33
CA ALA A 247 11.83 -6.58 9.10
C ALA A 247 12.22 -6.64 7.62
N GLU A 248 11.81 -7.68 6.88
CA GLU A 248 12.06 -7.77 5.45
C GLU A 248 11.30 -6.68 4.67
N ILE A 249 10.03 -6.42 4.99
CA ILE A 249 9.25 -5.36 4.32
C ILE A 249 9.88 -3.99 4.55
N LEU A 250 10.33 -3.71 5.78
CA LEU A 250 11.03 -2.45 6.11
C LEU A 250 12.35 -2.32 5.36
N ALA A 251 13.15 -3.40 5.30
CA ALA A 251 14.43 -3.39 4.60
C ALA A 251 14.25 -3.23 3.07
N LEU A 252 13.22 -3.84 2.49
CA LEU A 252 12.87 -3.61 1.08
C LEU A 252 12.39 -2.17 0.87
N HIS A 253 11.55 -1.64 1.77
CA HIS A 253 11.05 -0.27 1.68
C HIS A 253 12.20 0.74 1.65
N GLU A 254 13.23 0.55 2.48
CA GLU A 254 14.44 1.37 2.51
C GLU A 254 15.30 1.20 1.25
N CYS A 255 15.64 -0.05 0.89
CA CYS A 255 16.51 -0.36 -0.26
C CYS A 255 15.92 0.15 -1.59
N TYR A 256 14.59 0.09 -1.73
CA TYR A 256 13.86 0.44 -2.95
C TYR A 256 13.09 1.76 -2.82
N ALA A 257 13.52 2.64 -1.91
CA ALA A 257 12.88 3.91 -1.62
C ALA A 257 12.76 4.83 -2.83
N ARG A 258 13.51 4.64 -3.93
CA ARG A 258 13.38 5.44 -5.17
C ARG A 258 12.07 5.16 -5.92
N SER A 259 11.47 3.99 -5.73
CA SER A 259 10.21 3.59 -6.37
C SER A 259 8.99 4.07 -5.59
N ALA A 260 8.37 5.16 -6.03
CA ALA A 260 7.19 5.72 -5.37
C ALA A 260 5.97 4.79 -5.36
N SER A 261 5.87 3.85 -6.31
CA SER A 261 4.85 2.80 -6.28
C SER A 261 5.14 1.79 -5.17
N PHE A 262 6.37 1.30 -5.09
CA PHE A 262 6.75 0.29 -4.10
C PHE A 262 6.65 0.84 -2.67
N ARG A 263 7.07 2.08 -2.41
CA ARG A 263 6.89 2.75 -1.10
C ARG A 263 5.44 2.69 -0.62
N GLY A 264 4.49 2.97 -1.52
CA GLY A 264 3.06 2.92 -1.23
C GLY A 264 2.56 1.53 -0.88
N TYR A 265 2.94 0.50 -1.64
CA TYR A 265 2.54 -0.88 -1.38
C TYR A 265 3.16 -1.42 -0.08
N ALA A 266 4.46 -1.22 0.14
CA ALA A 266 5.12 -1.65 1.36
C ALA A 266 4.53 -0.98 2.62
N SER A 267 4.30 0.35 2.58
CA SER A 267 3.59 1.06 3.65
C SER A 267 2.16 0.54 3.84
N GLY A 268 1.47 0.24 2.75
CA GLY A 268 0.12 -0.34 2.75
C GLY A 268 0.08 -1.70 3.45
N LEU A 269 1.00 -2.60 3.11
CA LEU A 269 1.10 -3.93 3.72
C LEU A 269 1.47 -3.86 5.20
N LEU A 270 2.40 -2.98 5.60
CA LEU A 270 2.69 -2.72 7.01
C LEU A 270 1.43 -2.26 7.75
N GLY A 271 0.69 -1.30 7.18
CA GLY A 271 -0.59 -0.87 7.72
C GLY A 271 -1.58 -2.02 7.87
N ALA A 272 -1.73 -2.86 6.84
CA ALA A 272 -2.61 -4.02 6.85
C ALA A 272 -2.20 -5.08 7.88
N MET A 273 -0.90 -5.34 8.05
CA MET A 273 -0.35 -6.29 9.02
C MET A 273 -0.71 -5.90 10.46
N TRP A 274 -0.75 -4.59 10.75
CA TRP A 274 -1.06 -4.05 12.08
C TRP A 274 -2.55 -3.76 12.29
N MET A 275 -3.42 -4.07 11.32
CA MET A 275 -4.87 -3.90 11.47
C MET A 275 -5.42 -4.90 12.50
N GLY A 276 -5.94 -4.37 13.62
CA GLY A 276 -6.58 -5.18 14.66
C GLY A 276 -5.63 -5.77 15.70
N GLU A 277 -4.33 -5.48 15.61
CA GLU A 277 -3.34 -5.86 16.62
C GLU A 277 -3.50 -5.01 17.90
N GLU A 278 -3.13 -5.59 19.06
CA GLU A 278 -3.24 -4.90 20.36
C GLU A 278 -2.24 -3.75 20.50
N THR A 279 -1.01 -3.97 20.02
CA THR A 279 0.01 -2.92 20.02
C THR A 279 -0.29 -1.93 18.89
N PRO A 280 -0.42 -0.62 19.19
CA PRO A 280 -0.74 0.36 18.18
C PRO A 280 0.43 0.60 17.22
N VAL A 281 0.11 0.77 15.94
CA VAL A 281 1.10 0.99 14.88
C VAL A 281 1.86 2.30 15.07
N TYR A 282 1.23 3.33 15.63
CA TYR A 282 1.89 4.63 15.87
C TYR A 282 3.06 4.54 16.86
N ALA A 283 3.05 3.53 17.74
CA ALA A 283 4.13 3.30 18.70
C ALA A 283 5.26 2.44 18.12
N ARG A 284 5.00 1.77 16.99
CA ARG A 284 5.91 0.78 16.40
C ARG A 284 6.60 1.28 15.13
N LEU A 285 5.86 1.97 14.27
CA LEU A 285 6.32 2.41 12.96
C LEU A 285 6.22 3.94 12.82
N PRO A 286 7.16 4.57 12.09
CA PRO A 286 7.00 5.96 11.69
C PRO A 286 5.84 6.10 10.68
N PRO A 287 5.24 7.30 10.56
CA PRO A 287 4.27 7.57 9.52
C PRO A 287 4.94 7.54 8.13
N PRO A 288 4.19 7.29 7.04
CA PRO A 288 4.72 7.44 5.68
C PRO A 288 5.28 8.85 5.47
N GLU A 289 6.53 8.97 5.04
CA GLU A 289 7.18 10.29 4.90
C GLU A 289 6.62 11.10 3.74
N GLU A 290 6.32 10.44 2.63
CA GLU A 290 5.90 11.05 1.38
C GLU A 290 4.59 10.43 0.86
N PRO A 291 3.46 10.62 1.58
CA PRO A 291 2.17 10.18 1.07
C PRO A 291 1.86 10.91 -0.25
N ARG A 292 1.23 10.20 -1.19
CA ARG A 292 0.75 10.83 -2.43
C ARG A 292 -0.32 11.85 -2.08
N ALA A 293 -0.19 13.08 -2.59
CA ALA A 293 -1.22 14.10 -2.42
C ALA A 293 -2.57 13.59 -2.95
N GLY A 294 -3.66 13.86 -2.23
CA GLY A 294 -5.00 13.38 -2.60
C GLY A 294 -5.36 11.98 -2.06
N GLU A 295 -4.40 11.23 -1.51
CA GLU A 295 -4.65 9.90 -0.93
C GLU A 295 -4.07 9.82 0.49
N LEU A 296 -4.91 9.43 1.47
CA LEU A 296 -4.44 9.07 2.81
C LEU A 296 -4.05 7.57 2.83
N PRO A 297 -2.75 7.22 2.95
CA PRO A 297 -2.33 5.82 2.97
C PRO A 297 -2.89 5.06 4.18
N LEU A 298 -3.05 3.74 4.05
CA LEU A 298 -3.62 2.89 5.11
C LEU A 298 -2.86 3.02 6.44
N LEU A 299 -1.53 2.94 6.42
CA LEU A 299 -0.68 3.08 7.61
C LEU A 299 -0.94 4.42 8.32
N LEU A 300 -1.03 5.50 7.55
CA LEU A 300 -1.29 6.83 8.08
C LEU A 300 -2.69 6.92 8.72
N ARG A 301 -3.72 6.40 8.05
CA ARG A 301 -5.10 6.37 8.56
C ARG A 301 -5.20 5.56 9.85
N LEU A 302 -4.56 4.39 9.89
CA LEU A 302 -4.56 3.51 11.04
C LEU A 302 -3.89 4.18 12.25
N GLY A 303 -2.66 4.69 12.09
CA GLY A 303 -1.94 5.29 13.20
C GLY A 303 -2.58 6.58 13.72
N LEU A 304 -3.08 7.47 12.84
CA LEU A 304 -3.83 8.65 13.27
C LEU A 304 -5.13 8.27 13.99
N GLY A 305 -5.86 7.29 13.48
CA GLY A 305 -7.07 6.79 14.15
C GLY A 305 -6.76 6.23 15.54
N GLN A 306 -5.68 5.46 15.67
CA GLN A 306 -5.25 4.90 16.95
C GLN A 306 -4.80 5.99 17.94
N LEU A 307 -4.07 7.02 17.49
CA LEU A 307 -3.72 8.19 18.30
C LEU A 307 -4.98 8.86 18.88
N LEU A 308 -6.01 9.06 18.04
CA LEU A 308 -7.29 9.63 18.46
C LEU A 308 -8.05 8.72 19.45
N ARG A 309 -8.10 7.42 19.17
CA ARG A 309 -8.72 6.42 20.04
C ARG A 309 -8.08 6.41 21.43
N ASP A 310 -6.75 6.45 21.46
CA ASP A 310 -5.96 6.33 22.70
C ASP A 310 -5.82 7.68 23.44
N GLY A 311 -6.33 8.78 22.86
CA GLY A 311 -6.24 10.12 23.43
C GLY A 311 -4.81 10.68 23.45
N VAL A 312 -3.92 10.11 22.64
CA VAL A 312 -2.52 10.53 22.54
C VAL A 312 -2.45 11.73 21.59
N PRO A 313 -1.80 12.85 21.99
CA PRO A 313 -1.60 13.99 21.10
C PRO A 313 -0.88 13.57 19.81
N VAL A 314 -1.37 14.03 18.66
CA VAL A 314 -0.76 13.68 17.37
C VAL A 314 0.69 14.21 17.32
N PRO A 315 1.72 13.36 17.17
CA PRO A 315 3.11 13.82 17.11
C PRO A 315 3.40 14.59 15.81
N ALA A 316 4.43 15.44 15.83
CA ALA A 316 4.81 16.30 14.69
C ALA A 316 5.02 15.52 13.38
N ALA A 317 5.68 14.36 13.42
CA ALA A 317 5.91 13.53 12.23
C ALA A 317 4.59 13.02 11.63
N TRP A 318 3.66 12.58 12.46
CA TRP A 318 2.33 12.12 12.04
C TRP A 318 1.50 13.28 11.50
N ALA A 319 1.60 14.45 12.11
CA ALA A 319 0.94 15.67 11.67
C ALA A 319 1.47 16.16 10.30
N LEU A 320 2.78 16.09 10.07
CA LEU A 320 3.40 16.43 8.79
C LEU A 320 2.91 15.49 7.69
N SER A 321 2.98 14.17 7.93
CA SER A 321 2.46 13.16 6.99
C SER A 321 0.97 13.39 6.69
N TRP A 322 0.17 13.74 7.71
CA TRP A 322 -1.24 14.06 7.53
C TRP A 322 -1.47 15.30 6.65
N ALA A 323 -0.64 16.35 6.80
CA ALA A 323 -0.71 17.55 5.96
C ALA A 323 -0.31 17.27 4.51
N LEU A 324 0.72 16.44 4.30
CA LEU A 324 1.19 16.04 2.97
C LEU A 324 0.15 15.18 2.23
N GLY A 325 -0.53 14.29 2.96
CA GLY A 325 -1.56 13.40 2.42
C GLY A 325 -2.95 14.03 2.25
N ASP A 326 -3.11 15.35 2.36
CA ASP A 326 -4.42 16.02 2.32
C ASP A 326 -5.24 15.59 1.07
N PRO A 327 -6.47 15.05 1.23
CA PRO A 327 -7.31 14.67 0.11
C PRO A 327 -7.76 15.85 -0.77
N GLU A 328 -7.72 17.10 -0.25
CA GLU A 328 -7.97 18.29 -1.06
C GLU A 328 -6.81 18.57 -2.05
N GLY A 329 -5.66 17.89 -1.86
CA GLY A 329 -4.50 17.96 -2.75
C GLY A 329 -3.67 19.24 -2.57
N TRP A 330 -2.46 19.21 -3.11
CA TRP A 330 -1.58 20.38 -3.19
C TRP A 330 -1.63 20.99 -4.60
N PRO A 331 -1.58 22.33 -4.73
CA PRO A 331 -1.39 22.98 -6.03
C PRO A 331 -0.17 22.39 -6.76
N ALA A 332 -0.19 22.36 -8.09
CA ALA A 332 0.89 21.76 -8.89
C ALA A 332 2.27 22.37 -8.61
N SER A 333 2.34 23.67 -8.30
CA SER A 333 3.57 24.37 -7.88
C SER A 333 4.18 23.82 -6.59
N LEU A 334 3.37 23.14 -5.77
CA LEU A 334 3.73 22.52 -4.50
C LEU A 334 3.66 20.98 -4.58
N ALA A 335 3.46 20.39 -5.76
CA ALA A 335 3.44 18.94 -5.90
C ALA A 335 4.81 18.29 -5.59
N THR A 336 5.90 19.05 -5.76
CA THR A 336 7.27 18.67 -5.36
C THR A 336 7.50 18.65 -3.86
N VAL A 337 6.59 19.23 -3.06
CA VAL A 337 6.59 19.19 -1.58
C VAL A 337 6.47 17.76 -1.06
N GLY A 338 5.93 16.85 -1.89
CA GLY A 338 5.99 15.42 -1.64
C GLY A 338 7.40 14.85 -1.49
N ARG A 339 8.47 15.59 -1.82
CA ARG A 339 9.87 15.22 -1.54
C ARG A 339 10.42 15.73 -0.20
N CYS A 340 9.54 16.26 0.66
CA CYS A 340 9.78 16.96 1.93
C CYS A 340 11.26 16.92 2.37
N PRO A 341 12.08 17.91 1.97
CA PRO A 341 13.49 17.95 2.33
C PRO A 341 13.67 17.92 3.85
N ASP A 342 14.79 17.38 4.34
CA ASP A 342 15.07 17.32 5.79
C ASP A 342 14.90 18.68 6.48
N ALA A 343 15.32 19.76 5.82
CA ALA A 343 15.14 21.12 6.30
C ALA A 343 13.66 21.53 6.46
N LEU A 344 12.76 21.08 5.59
CA LEU A 344 11.32 21.32 5.72
C LEU A 344 10.72 20.52 6.87
N ARG A 345 11.15 19.26 7.04
CA ARG A 345 10.73 18.41 8.15
C ARG A 345 11.14 19.00 9.49
N GLU A 346 12.40 19.37 9.65
CA GLU A 346 12.93 20.00 10.87
C GLU A 346 12.19 21.30 11.20
N ARG A 347 12.00 22.16 10.20
CA ARG A 347 11.30 23.43 10.38
C ARG A 347 9.84 23.22 10.76
N PHE A 348 9.14 22.31 10.10
CA PHE A 348 7.77 21.97 10.43
C PHE A 348 7.69 21.46 11.87
N HIS A 349 8.59 20.59 12.31
CA HIS A 349 8.61 20.08 13.68
C HIS A 349 8.78 21.19 14.71
N ALA A 350 9.71 22.12 14.48
CA ALA A 350 9.92 23.28 15.37
C ALA A 350 8.65 24.15 15.46
N ARG A 351 8.08 24.54 14.31
CA ARG A 351 6.87 25.38 14.25
C ARG A 351 5.64 24.66 14.79
N TYR A 352 5.58 23.34 14.64
CA TYR A 352 4.52 22.50 15.20
C TYR A 352 4.53 22.55 16.73
N ALA A 353 5.70 22.38 17.34
CA ALA A 353 5.85 22.47 18.79
C ALA A 353 5.47 23.86 19.32
N GLU A 354 5.87 24.94 18.63
CA GLU A 354 5.47 26.31 18.98
C GLU A 354 3.96 26.53 18.88
N THR A 355 3.30 25.99 17.84
CA THR A 355 1.88 26.26 17.54
C THR A 355 0.92 25.35 18.31
N PHE A 356 1.30 24.09 18.54
CA PHE A 356 0.42 23.04 19.06
C PHE A 356 0.92 22.40 20.36
N GLY A 357 2.07 22.84 20.90
CA GLY A 357 2.64 22.31 22.13
C GLY A 357 2.88 20.80 22.04
N SER A 358 2.24 20.04 22.93
CA SER A 358 2.33 18.57 22.94
C SER A 358 1.69 17.89 21.73
N GLY A 359 0.89 18.61 20.93
CA GLY A 359 0.26 18.11 19.72
C GLY A 359 -1.27 18.27 19.73
N ILE A 360 -1.88 17.93 18.60
CA ILE A 360 -3.34 18.04 18.42
C ILE A 360 -4.03 16.90 19.16
N VAL A 361 -4.92 17.23 20.10
CA VAL A 361 -5.79 16.27 20.80
C VAL A 361 -7.22 16.43 20.28
N ARG A 362 -7.87 15.32 19.91
CA ARG A 362 -9.29 15.29 19.57
C ARG A 362 -9.97 14.11 20.21
N ARG A 363 -11.26 14.25 20.47
CA ARG A 363 -12.10 13.12 20.84
C ARG A 363 -12.22 12.14 19.66
N PRO A 364 -12.26 10.83 19.93
CA PRO A 364 -12.52 9.83 18.90
C PRO A 364 -13.98 9.95 18.45
N GLU A 365 -14.21 10.74 17.40
CA GLU A 365 -15.51 10.93 16.78
C GLU A 365 -15.46 10.42 15.34
N GLY A 366 -16.51 9.74 14.90
CA GLY A 366 -16.65 9.25 13.54
C GLY A 366 -16.92 7.76 13.45
N ARG A 367 -17.02 7.27 12.21
CA ARG A 367 -17.17 5.85 11.91
C ARG A 367 -15.86 5.10 12.15
N GLU A 368 -15.95 3.81 12.40
CA GLU A 368 -14.78 2.94 12.46
C GLU A 368 -14.05 2.88 11.11
N LEU A 369 -12.75 2.68 11.18
CA LEU A 369 -11.88 2.58 10.02
C LEU A 369 -12.14 1.26 9.28
N ILE A 370 -12.74 1.40 8.10
CA ILE A 370 -12.92 0.33 7.13
C ILE A 370 -12.25 0.75 5.83
N VAL A 371 -11.36 -0.09 5.30
CA VAL A 371 -10.57 0.19 4.11
C VAL A 371 -10.68 -0.96 3.12
N HIS A 372 -10.89 -0.60 1.86
CA HIS A 372 -10.71 -1.52 0.76
C HIS A 372 -9.23 -1.52 0.36
N TYR A 373 -8.46 -2.45 0.92
CA TYR A 373 -7.04 -2.64 0.63
C TYR A 373 -6.86 -3.29 -0.73
N ARG A 374 -5.96 -2.76 -1.55
CA ARG A 374 -5.58 -3.34 -2.84
C ARG A 374 -4.15 -3.87 -2.75
N PRO A 375 -3.97 -5.19 -2.63
CA PRO A 375 -2.65 -5.81 -2.70
C PRO A 375 -1.94 -5.51 -4.02
N ALA A 376 -0.62 -5.58 -4.02
CA ALA A 376 0.18 -5.52 -5.24
C ALA A 376 0.00 -6.80 -6.09
N SER A 377 -0.17 -7.95 -5.44
CA SER A 377 -0.42 -9.22 -6.13
C SER A 377 -1.80 -9.22 -6.79
N ALA A 378 -1.84 -9.49 -8.09
CA ALA A 378 -3.07 -9.70 -8.85
C ALA A 378 -3.88 -10.92 -8.35
N SER A 379 -3.24 -11.81 -7.58
CA SER A 379 -3.89 -13.01 -7.06
C SER A 379 -5.10 -12.73 -6.17
N PHE A 380 -5.22 -11.52 -5.62
CA PHE A 380 -6.32 -11.16 -4.72
C PHE A 380 -7.60 -10.71 -5.43
N GLY A 381 -7.66 -10.77 -6.77
CA GLY A 381 -8.92 -10.62 -7.52
C GLY A 381 -9.63 -9.27 -7.36
N GLY A 382 -8.91 -8.20 -6.98
CA GLY A 382 -9.45 -6.85 -6.88
C GLY A 382 -9.39 -6.21 -5.51
N GLY A 383 -9.09 -6.97 -4.44
CA GLY A 383 -8.76 -6.41 -3.12
C GLY A 383 -9.40 -7.13 -1.93
N LEU A 384 -9.16 -6.58 -0.75
CA LEU A 384 -9.61 -7.08 0.54
C LEU A 384 -10.31 -5.96 1.31
N VAL A 385 -11.34 -6.29 2.10
CA VAL A 385 -11.91 -5.36 3.07
C VAL A 385 -11.25 -5.61 4.42
N LEU A 386 -10.55 -4.59 4.92
CA LEU A 386 -9.93 -4.58 6.24
C LEU A 386 -10.71 -3.63 7.15
N ALA A 387 -10.91 -4.03 8.41
CA ALA A 387 -11.56 -3.21 9.42
C ALA A 387 -10.68 -3.13 10.66
N ALA A 388 -10.62 -1.95 11.29
CA ALA A 388 -9.97 -1.73 12.59
C ALA A 388 -11.05 -1.28 13.60
N PRO A 389 -11.69 -2.25 14.28
CA PRO A 389 -12.74 -1.98 15.26
C PRO A 389 -12.26 -1.06 16.37
N GLY A 390 -13.10 -0.10 16.77
CA GLY A 390 -12.78 0.93 17.76
C GLY A 390 -11.78 2.00 17.29
N VAL A 391 -11.21 1.89 16.09
CA VAL A 391 -10.31 2.91 15.51
C VAL A 391 -11.13 3.87 14.63
N PRO A 392 -11.23 5.17 14.94
CA PRO A 392 -11.96 6.13 14.11
C PRO A 392 -11.28 6.38 12.76
N ASP A 393 -12.07 6.49 11.69
CA ASP A 393 -11.59 6.87 10.36
C ASP A 393 -11.32 8.38 10.29
N VAL A 394 -10.05 8.75 10.09
CA VAL A 394 -9.62 10.16 10.04
C VAL A 394 -9.81 10.82 8.68
N ALA A 395 -10.11 10.06 7.63
CA ALA A 395 -10.24 10.59 6.26
C ALA A 395 -11.27 11.74 6.11
N PRO A 396 -12.41 11.75 6.83
CA PRO A 396 -13.38 12.85 6.76
C PRO A 396 -12.98 14.11 7.57
N ILE A 397 -11.96 14.05 8.41
CA ILE A 397 -11.59 15.13 9.33
C ILE A 397 -10.85 16.24 8.56
N ARG A 398 -11.39 17.47 8.59
CA ARG A 398 -10.86 18.60 7.79
C ARG A 398 -10.18 19.71 8.59
N GLU A 399 -10.73 20.11 9.73
CA GLU A 399 -10.24 21.29 10.46
C GLU A 399 -8.76 21.19 10.88
N PRO A 400 -8.29 20.07 11.48
CA PRO A 400 -6.89 19.89 11.84
C PRO A 400 -5.99 19.93 10.60
N VAL A 401 -6.38 19.20 9.54
CA VAL A 401 -5.63 19.14 8.28
C VAL A 401 -5.46 20.54 7.69
N LYS A 402 -6.51 21.37 7.66
CA LYS A 402 -6.42 22.75 7.18
C LYS A 402 -5.46 23.61 8.01
N ARG A 403 -5.38 23.40 9.32
CA ARG A 403 -4.41 24.11 10.18
C ARG A 403 -2.98 23.63 9.94
N LEU A 404 -2.78 22.32 9.84
CA LEU A 404 -1.48 21.72 9.55
C LEU A 404 -0.97 22.14 8.16
N ARG A 405 -1.86 22.18 7.17
CA ARG A 405 -1.58 22.67 5.83
C ARG A 405 -1.09 24.11 5.84
N ARG A 406 -1.79 25.01 6.53
CA ARG A 406 -1.35 26.42 6.69
C ARG A 406 0.00 26.52 7.39
N LEU A 407 0.28 25.66 8.37
CA LEU A 407 1.59 25.61 9.01
C LEU A 407 2.68 25.19 8.02
N LEU A 408 2.42 24.15 7.22
CA LEU A 408 3.34 23.66 6.22
C LEU A 408 3.60 24.71 5.12
N GLU A 409 2.56 25.38 4.63
CA GLU A 409 2.66 26.52 3.70
C GLU A 409 3.59 27.62 4.22
N ARG A 410 3.47 28.00 5.50
CA ARG A 410 4.38 28.96 6.12
C ARG A 410 5.83 28.44 6.17
N CYS A 411 6.03 27.19 6.56
CA CYS A 411 7.38 26.60 6.64
C CYS A 411 8.08 26.61 5.28
N MET A 412 7.33 26.34 4.20
CA MET A 412 7.84 26.39 2.83
C MET A 412 8.18 27.81 2.40
N ALA A 413 7.27 28.78 2.63
CA ALA A 413 7.52 30.18 2.30
C ALA A 413 8.74 30.76 3.05
N GLU A 414 8.99 30.30 4.27
CA GLU A 414 10.20 30.66 5.04
C GLU A 414 11.48 30.04 4.47
N LEU A 415 11.41 28.93 3.72
CA LEU A 415 12.57 28.24 3.12
C LEU A 415 12.95 28.81 1.75
N GLU A 416 11.97 29.36 1.01
CA GLU A 416 12.18 29.95 -0.31
C GLU A 416 13.18 31.14 -0.40
N PRO A 417 13.50 31.94 0.65
CA PRO A 417 14.37 33.11 0.51
C PRO A 417 15.81 32.91 1.04
N ALA A 418 16.45 31.78 0.73
CA ALA A 418 17.92 31.65 0.80
C ALA A 418 18.60 31.40 -0.56
N SER A 419 17.83 31.08 -1.61
CA SER A 419 18.36 30.67 -2.93
C SER A 419 18.25 31.73 -4.03
N LEU A 420 17.68 32.90 -3.72
CA LEU A 420 17.38 33.98 -4.69
C LEU A 420 17.90 35.35 -4.24
N ARG A 421 19.08 35.41 -3.64
CA ARG A 421 19.91 36.62 -3.71
C ARG A 421 20.93 36.41 -4.81
N PRO A 422 20.71 36.90 -6.05
CA PRO A 422 21.86 37.22 -6.88
C PRO A 422 22.66 38.24 -6.08
N ASP A 423 23.94 37.95 -5.85
CA ASP A 423 24.90 38.93 -5.36
C ASP A 423 24.76 40.21 -6.20
N LEU A 424 24.16 41.23 -5.60
CA LEU A 424 24.13 42.59 -6.12
C LEU A 424 25.05 43.49 -5.29
N ASP A 425 26.17 42.95 -4.83
CA ASP A 425 27.28 43.73 -4.29
C ASP A 425 28.60 42.98 -4.49
N ARG A 426 29.21 43.14 -5.68
CA ARG A 426 30.66 43.26 -5.87
C ARG A 426 31.05 43.75 -7.26
#